data_AF-A0A535AWJ6-F1
#
_entry.id   AF-A0A535AWJ6-F1
#
_cell.length_a   1.000
_cell.length_b   1.000
_cell.length_c   1.000
_cell.angle_alpha   90.00
_cell.angle_beta   90.00
_cell.angle_gamma   90.00
#
_symmetry.space_group_name_H-M   'P 1'
#
loop_
_entity.id
_entity.type
_entity.pdbx_description
1 polymer ?
#
loop_
_entity_poly.entity_id
_entity_poly.type
_entity_poly.pdbx_seq_one_letter_code
_entity_poly.pdbx_strand_id
1 'polypeptide(L)'
;MLRAVALVVGLCAVFGLVLYVYYSGDTVRTTNSNEQPANYRALAQFSPTDVFFVNPQVGWLVLTGLGDQRILATRNGGKTWYMQLALPVRGVQFVDDHNGWGYIPPQLNPASAMPTPTDSRTTCDCLIVTHDGGQSWQQLPPAPNSLQNFTFVNDRVGWAATGTSGDRGFESGILRTTDGAASWQEVTIPSEIASSAASLIGAVDDRTAWLSFCTIDCTKRPLAVTHDGGATWESLASPCDGPNLARPGEFAPNVTAYFLSASEGWLLCGGELAVDQQAKALYRTSDSGDHWLLLAESEGPGMPPASGSLSRLGWVGYSNIQFLNSNEGWLAVGGPSGGPFVTHDGGVTWKDTRESQPPASRVFFLGDGLHGWALTADSLLSTEDDGASWRKIYPPSSR
;
A
#
# COMPACT_ATOMS: atom_id res chain seq x y z
N MET A 1 -64.44 -22.04 -7.19
CA MET A 1 -63.45 -21.03 -7.59
C MET A 1 -63.05 -20.23 -6.36
N LEU A 2 -61.75 -19.93 -6.23
CA LEU A 2 -61.11 -19.13 -5.17
C LEU A 2 -61.05 -19.73 -3.75
N ARG A 3 -60.24 -20.79 -3.64
CA ARG A 3 -59.20 -20.88 -2.59
C ARG A 3 -58.07 -19.94 -3.01
N ALA A 4 -57.68 -18.96 -2.19
CA ALA A 4 -56.33 -18.35 -2.14
C ALA A 4 -56.33 -16.97 -1.44
N VAL A 5 -56.74 -16.84 -0.18
CA VAL A 5 -56.36 -15.68 0.66
C VAL A 5 -56.43 -16.10 2.14
N ALA A 6 -55.40 -16.77 2.67
CA ALA A 6 -55.13 -16.88 4.12
C ALA A 6 -53.91 -17.77 4.42
N LEU A 7 -52.83 -17.66 3.65
CA LEU A 7 -51.56 -18.34 3.98
C LEU A 7 -50.36 -17.60 3.40
N VAL A 8 -50.25 -16.28 3.65
CA VAL A 8 -49.07 -15.50 3.23
C VAL A 8 -48.52 -14.60 4.35
N VAL A 9 -49.25 -14.35 5.44
CA VAL A 9 -48.76 -13.42 6.48
C VAL A 9 -48.04 -14.12 7.66
N GLY A 10 -48.02 -15.46 7.68
CA GLY A 10 -47.37 -16.24 8.76
C GLY A 10 -46.00 -16.86 8.44
N LEU A 11 -45.56 -16.84 7.17
CA LEU A 11 -44.34 -17.54 6.72
C LEU A 11 -43.19 -16.61 6.31
N CYS A 12 -43.42 -15.29 6.19
CA CYS A 12 -42.37 -14.32 5.90
C CYS A 12 -41.57 -13.86 7.13
N ALA A 13 -42.12 -13.98 8.35
CA ALA A 13 -41.43 -13.55 9.57
C ALA A 13 -40.40 -14.57 10.10
N VAL A 14 -40.52 -15.85 9.71
CA VAL A 14 -39.57 -16.91 10.12
C VAL A 14 -38.44 -17.10 9.09
N PHE A 15 -38.67 -16.79 7.81
CA PHE A 15 -37.61 -16.79 6.78
C PHE A 15 -36.82 -15.47 6.72
N GLY A 16 -37.40 -14.33 7.12
CA GLY A 16 -36.71 -13.04 7.21
C GLY A 16 -35.72 -12.93 8.40
N LEU A 17 -35.88 -13.77 9.43
CA LEU A 17 -34.97 -13.81 10.59
C LEU A 17 -33.87 -14.88 10.47
N VAL A 18 -33.92 -15.74 9.45
CA VAL A 18 -32.90 -16.77 9.17
C VAL A 18 -31.95 -16.35 8.04
N LEU A 19 -32.26 -15.28 7.29
CA LEU A 19 -31.39 -14.70 6.26
C LEU A 19 -30.61 -13.46 6.73
N TYR A 20 -30.67 -13.11 8.02
CA TYR A 20 -29.88 -12.01 8.61
C TYR A 20 -28.80 -12.50 9.61
N VAL A 21 -28.37 -13.76 9.48
CA VAL A 21 -27.28 -14.36 10.29
C VAL A 21 -26.20 -15.03 9.43
N TYR A 22 -26.20 -14.80 8.11
CA TYR A 22 -25.18 -15.33 7.20
C TYR A 22 -24.55 -14.23 6.35
N TYR A 23 -23.85 -13.29 6.99
CA TYR A 23 -22.75 -12.53 6.39
C TYR A 23 -21.82 -11.92 7.48
N SER A 24 -21.66 -12.63 8.59
CA SER A 24 -20.60 -12.38 9.59
C SER A 24 -20.00 -13.70 10.06
N GLY A 25 -19.89 -14.67 9.15
CA GLY A 25 -19.25 -15.94 9.43
C GLY A 25 -17.76 -15.82 9.14
N ASP A 26 -16.96 -15.80 10.20
CA ASP A 26 -15.56 -16.28 10.18
C ASP A 26 -15.52 -17.60 9.40
N THR A 27 -15.19 -17.55 8.10
CA THR A 27 -15.23 -18.73 7.23
C THR A 27 -13.85 -19.17 6.78
N VAL A 28 -12.85 -18.31 6.90
CA VAL A 28 -11.45 -18.70 6.66
C VAL A 28 -10.82 -19.14 7.98
N ARG A 29 -10.73 -20.46 8.19
CA ARG A 29 -9.84 -21.02 9.21
C ARG A 29 -8.41 -20.57 8.90
N THR A 30 -7.59 -20.23 9.90
CA THR A 30 -6.14 -20.04 9.65
C THR A 30 -5.35 -21.32 9.71
N THR A 31 -6.02 -22.45 10.01
CA THR A 31 -5.35 -23.70 10.32
C THR A 31 -6.07 -24.87 9.67
N ASN A 32 -5.30 -25.76 9.05
CA ASN A 32 -5.63 -27.17 9.16
C ASN A 32 -5.47 -27.56 10.64
N SER A 33 -6.27 -28.49 11.17
CA SER A 33 -6.34 -28.83 12.62
C SER A 33 -5.01 -29.23 13.31
N ASN A 34 -3.90 -29.22 12.58
CA ASN A 34 -2.56 -29.66 13.00
C ASN A 34 -1.50 -28.52 12.99
N GLU A 35 -1.84 -27.29 12.63
CA GLU A 35 -0.87 -26.19 12.55
C GLU A 35 -0.60 -25.54 13.91
N GLN A 36 0.69 -25.47 14.27
CA GLN A 36 1.15 -24.82 15.50
C GLN A 36 1.32 -23.31 15.28
N PRO A 37 1.15 -22.47 16.32
CA PRO A 37 1.51 -21.07 16.26
C PRO A 37 2.96 -20.88 15.82
N ALA A 38 3.25 -19.75 15.17
CA ALA A 38 4.58 -19.44 14.68
C ALA A 38 5.61 -19.42 15.82
N ASN A 39 6.77 -20.04 15.57
CA ASN A 39 7.88 -20.03 16.53
C ASN A 39 8.63 -18.69 16.46
N TYR A 40 8.28 -17.76 17.35
CA TYR A 40 8.85 -16.41 17.36
C TYR A 40 10.38 -16.37 17.52
N ARG A 41 10.99 -17.39 18.17
CA ARG A 41 12.46 -17.49 18.24
C ARG A 41 13.07 -17.80 16.88
N ALA A 42 12.45 -18.68 16.11
CA ALA A 42 12.87 -18.98 14.74
C ALA A 42 12.61 -17.81 13.77
N LEU A 43 11.69 -16.91 14.13
CA LEU A 43 11.35 -15.73 13.36
C LEU A 43 12.17 -14.47 13.74
N ALA A 44 12.98 -14.52 14.81
CA ALA A 44 13.76 -13.37 15.28
C ALA A 44 14.79 -12.84 14.26
N GLN A 45 15.10 -13.64 13.24
CA GLN A 45 15.99 -13.30 12.12
C GLN A 45 15.26 -12.59 10.95
N PHE A 46 13.95 -12.40 11.05
CA PHE A 46 13.14 -11.72 10.05
C PHE A 46 12.66 -10.36 10.57
N SER A 47 12.67 -9.36 9.70
CA SER A 47 12.07 -8.06 9.96
C SER A 47 10.67 -7.99 9.34
N PRO A 48 9.69 -7.36 10.01
CA PRO A 48 8.40 -7.12 9.40
C PRO A 48 8.52 -6.03 8.33
N THR A 49 7.97 -6.29 7.14
CA THR A 49 8.12 -5.40 5.97
C THR A 49 6.80 -4.94 5.35
N ASP A 50 5.71 -5.66 5.60
CA ASP A 50 4.38 -5.26 5.16
C ASP A 50 3.31 -5.79 6.11
N VAL A 51 2.18 -5.10 6.18
CA VAL A 51 1.07 -5.46 7.07
C VAL A 51 -0.26 -5.07 6.44
N PHE A 52 -1.25 -5.94 6.63
CA PHE A 52 -2.61 -5.68 6.20
C PHE A 52 -3.61 -6.24 7.21
N PHE A 53 -4.63 -5.46 7.57
CA PHE A 53 -5.75 -5.93 8.39
C PHE A 53 -7.06 -5.57 7.71
N VAL A 54 -8.02 -6.49 7.72
CA VAL A 54 -9.36 -6.27 7.17
C VAL A 54 -10.36 -5.86 8.27
N ASN A 55 -10.05 -6.22 9.51
CA ASN A 55 -10.79 -5.85 10.70
C ASN A 55 -9.86 -5.95 11.93
N PRO A 56 -10.30 -5.57 13.15
CA PRO A 56 -9.41 -5.54 14.33
C PRO A 56 -8.86 -6.93 14.74
N GLN A 57 -9.45 -8.02 14.25
CA GLN A 57 -9.06 -9.38 14.59
C GLN A 57 -8.23 -10.05 13.49
N VAL A 58 -8.54 -9.76 12.22
CA VAL A 58 -8.06 -10.51 11.06
C VAL A 58 -7.03 -9.70 10.28
N GLY A 59 -5.81 -10.25 10.14
CA GLY A 59 -4.74 -9.61 9.39
C GLY A 59 -3.58 -10.51 9.00
N TRP A 60 -2.69 -9.96 8.19
CA TRP A 60 -1.51 -10.60 7.60
C TRP A 60 -0.27 -9.73 7.84
N LEU A 61 0.86 -10.39 8.08
CA LEU A 61 2.16 -9.76 8.31
C LEU A 61 3.19 -10.44 7.41
N VAL A 62 3.87 -9.63 6.59
CA VAL A 62 4.99 -10.09 5.76
C VAL A 62 6.28 -9.89 6.52
N LEU A 63 7.07 -10.96 6.59
CA LEU A 63 8.38 -10.98 7.22
C LEU A 63 9.45 -11.22 6.16
N THR A 64 10.51 -10.41 6.17
CA THR A 64 11.65 -10.55 5.27
C THR A 64 12.92 -10.84 6.06
N GLY A 65 13.63 -11.89 5.66
CA GLY A 65 14.93 -12.27 6.19
C GLY A 65 15.95 -12.41 5.06
N LEU A 66 17.18 -12.82 5.40
CA LEU A 66 18.24 -13.04 4.41
C LEU A 66 17.87 -14.22 3.49
N GLY A 67 17.38 -13.91 2.29
CA GLY A 67 17.05 -14.88 1.25
C GLY A 67 15.73 -15.64 1.45
N ASP A 68 14.87 -15.23 2.39
CA ASP A 68 13.58 -15.86 2.65
C ASP A 68 12.54 -14.81 3.07
N GLN A 69 11.28 -15.02 2.69
CA GLN A 69 10.15 -14.20 3.14
C GLN A 69 8.99 -15.10 3.57
N ARG A 70 8.18 -14.59 4.50
CA ARG A 70 7.08 -15.36 5.09
C ARG A 70 5.85 -14.51 5.19
N ILE A 71 4.69 -15.12 4.97
CA ILE A 71 3.39 -14.53 5.29
C ILE A 71 2.90 -15.21 6.57
N LEU A 72 2.63 -14.40 7.60
CA LEU A 72 1.92 -14.80 8.79
C LEU A 72 0.49 -14.27 8.73
N ALA A 73 -0.45 -14.98 9.34
CA ALA A 73 -1.81 -14.52 9.54
C ALA A 73 -2.24 -14.59 11.01
N THR A 74 -3.14 -13.69 11.38
CA THR A 74 -3.83 -13.66 12.66
C THR A 74 -5.34 -13.56 12.45
N ARG A 75 -6.09 -14.06 13.44
CA ARG A 75 -7.56 -13.93 13.57
C ARG A 75 -7.97 -13.47 14.97
N ASN A 76 -7.01 -13.00 15.76
CA ASN A 76 -7.24 -12.53 17.13
C ASN A 76 -6.48 -11.23 17.46
N GLY A 77 -6.29 -10.38 16.45
CA GLY A 77 -5.68 -9.06 16.58
C GLY A 77 -4.17 -9.13 16.85
N GLY A 78 -3.51 -10.17 16.35
CA GLY A 78 -2.07 -10.37 16.50
C GLY A 78 -1.65 -10.96 17.86
N LYS A 79 -2.58 -11.44 18.68
CA LYS A 79 -2.22 -12.18 19.92
C LYS A 79 -1.48 -13.47 19.59
N THR A 80 -1.87 -14.15 18.51
CA THR A 80 -1.14 -15.28 17.94
C THR A 80 -1.07 -15.17 16.44
N TRP A 81 0.05 -15.63 15.88
CA TRP A 81 0.32 -15.64 14.45
C TRP A 81 0.57 -17.07 13.96
N TYR A 82 0.05 -17.40 12.78
CA TYR A 82 0.25 -18.67 12.10
C TYR A 82 0.98 -18.45 10.79
N MET A 83 1.95 -19.30 10.45
CA MET A 83 2.65 -19.23 9.18
C MET A 83 1.75 -19.78 8.07
N GLN A 84 1.46 -18.97 7.06
CA GLN A 84 0.64 -19.35 5.90
C GLN A 84 1.49 -19.73 4.69
N LEU A 85 2.50 -18.93 4.38
CA LEU A 85 3.36 -19.15 3.23
C LEU A 85 4.82 -18.89 3.58
N ALA A 86 5.69 -19.76 3.09
CA ALA A 86 7.14 -19.65 3.18
C ALA A 86 7.74 -19.67 1.76
N LEU A 87 7.35 -18.66 0.98
CA LEU A 87 7.92 -18.35 -0.33
C LEU A 87 8.30 -16.86 -0.33
N PRO A 88 9.29 -16.45 -1.13
CA PRO A 88 9.74 -15.07 -1.22
C PRO A 88 8.61 -14.21 -1.82
N VAL A 89 7.69 -13.73 -0.98
CA VAL A 89 6.65 -12.77 -1.33
C VAL A 89 7.07 -11.41 -0.81
N ARG A 90 7.24 -10.45 -1.73
CA ARG A 90 7.78 -9.11 -1.40
C ARG A 90 6.73 -8.15 -0.86
N GLY A 91 5.45 -8.39 -1.16
CA GLY A 91 4.34 -7.58 -0.68
C GLY A 91 3.02 -8.32 -0.86
N VAL A 92 2.04 -7.95 -0.05
CA VAL A 92 0.68 -8.50 -0.11
C VAL A 92 -0.34 -7.38 -0.07
N GLN A 93 -1.46 -7.58 -0.75
CA GLN A 93 -2.62 -6.72 -0.65
C GLN A 93 -3.86 -7.61 -0.51
N PHE A 94 -4.69 -7.33 0.48
CA PHE A 94 -6.00 -7.94 0.60
C PHE A 94 -7.07 -6.86 0.37
N VAL A 95 -8.24 -7.27 -0.06
CA VAL A 95 -9.42 -6.37 -0.19
C VAL A 95 -10.54 -6.77 0.75
N ASP A 96 -10.53 -8.02 1.22
CA ASP A 96 -11.41 -8.58 2.24
C ASP A 96 -10.72 -9.78 2.92
N ASP A 97 -11.45 -10.54 3.77
CA ASP A 97 -10.89 -11.63 4.55
C ASP A 97 -10.59 -12.93 3.76
N HIS A 98 -10.98 -12.98 2.47
CA HIS A 98 -10.80 -14.12 1.57
C HIS A 98 -9.85 -13.81 0.42
N ASN A 99 -9.94 -12.61 -0.15
CA ASN A 99 -9.35 -12.22 -1.41
C ASN A 99 -8.09 -11.38 -1.20
N GLY A 100 -6.97 -11.87 -1.73
CA GLY A 100 -5.71 -11.14 -1.69
C GLY A 100 -4.74 -11.55 -2.78
N TRP A 101 -3.76 -10.67 -3.03
CA TRP A 101 -2.70 -10.86 -4.00
C TRP A 101 -1.35 -10.73 -3.32
N GLY A 102 -0.37 -11.46 -3.82
CA GLY A 102 1.03 -11.36 -3.43
C GLY A 102 1.91 -11.27 -4.67
N TYR A 103 3.12 -10.73 -4.50
CA TYR A 103 4.11 -10.66 -5.58
C TYR A 103 5.36 -11.45 -5.22
N ILE A 104 5.71 -12.40 -6.09
CA ILE A 104 6.94 -13.18 -6.02
C ILE A 104 7.93 -12.56 -7.02
N PRO A 105 9.06 -11.99 -6.55
CA PRO A 105 10.08 -11.45 -7.42
C PRO A 105 10.93 -12.57 -8.04
N PRO A 106 11.55 -12.30 -9.20
CA PRO A 106 12.44 -13.26 -9.85
C PRO A 106 13.58 -13.66 -8.90
N GLN A 107 13.68 -14.96 -8.63
CA GLN A 107 14.73 -15.52 -7.79
C GLN A 107 16.04 -15.62 -8.59
N LEU A 108 16.95 -14.68 -8.38
CA LEU A 108 18.32 -14.82 -8.88
C LEU A 108 19.04 -15.89 -8.07
N ASN A 109 19.53 -16.95 -8.72
CA ASN A 109 20.42 -17.90 -8.07
C ASN A 109 21.73 -17.17 -7.71
N PRO A 110 22.10 -17.04 -6.43
CA PRO A 110 23.32 -16.33 -6.03
C PRO A 110 24.61 -16.99 -6.55
N ALA A 111 24.54 -18.22 -7.08
CA ALA A 111 25.69 -18.90 -7.69
C ALA A 111 25.89 -18.60 -9.20
N SER A 112 24.97 -17.91 -9.86
CA SER A 112 25.05 -17.65 -11.31
C SER A 112 25.26 -16.16 -11.60
N ALA A 113 26.51 -15.70 -11.57
CA ALA A 113 26.90 -14.38 -12.04
C ALA A 113 26.80 -14.21 -13.57
N MET A 114 26.37 -15.26 -14.31
CA MET A 114 26.06 -15.21 -15.73
C MET A 114 24.92 -16.21 -16.03
N PRO A 115 23.71 -15.75 -16.40
CA PRO A 115 22.66 -16.67 -16.83
C PRO A 115 23.09 -17.35 -18.14
N THR A 116 23.09 -18.68 -18.17
CA THR A 116 23.23 -19.44 -19.42
C THR A 116 21.82 -19.76 -19.96
N PRO A 117 21.64 -19.88 -21.29
CA PRO A 117 20.31 -20.10 -21.91
C PRO A 117 19.59 -21.39 -21.48
N THR A 118 20.25 -22.25 -20.70
CA THR A 118 19.77 -23.58 -20.29
C THR A 118 19.48 -23.70 -18.80
N ASP A 119 19.58 -22.62 -18.00
CA ASP A 119 19.23 -22.69 -16.57
C ASP A 119 17.69 -22.74 -16.42
N SER A 120 17.14 -23.95 -16.51
CA SER A 120 15.73 -24.22 -16.22
C SER A 120 15.53 -24.22 -14.71
N ARG A 121 15.45 -23.04 -14.09
CA ARG A 121 14.98 -22.88 -12.71
C ARG A 121 13.90 -21.81 -12.67
N THR A 122 12.82 -22.12 -11.97
CA THR A 122 11.61 -21.33 -11.73
C THR A 122 11.91 -19.93 -11.19
N THR A 123 12.22 -18.99 -12.08
CA THR A 123 12.22 -17.54 -11.83
C THR A 123 10.77 -17.05 -11.99
N CYS A 124 9.94 -17.25 -10.99
CA CYS A 124 8.61 -16.62 -11.02
C CYS A 124 8.79 -15.13 -10.71
N ASP A 125 8.66 -14.28 -11.74
CA ASP A 125 8.25 -12.88 -11.62
C ASP A 125 6.73 -12.87 -11.78
N CYS A 126 6.00 -13.17 -10.69
CA CYS A 126 4.60 -13.57 -10.79
C CYS A 126 3.75 -12.98 -9.66
N LEU A 127 2.50 -12.68 -10.01
CA LEU A 127 1.45 -12.48 -9.03
C LEU A 127 0.89 -13.83 -8.58
N ILE A 128 0.56 -13.91 -7.30
CA ILE A 128 -0.20 -15.00 -6.71
C ILE A 128 -1.51 -14.43 -6.16
N VAL A 129 -2.56 -15.23 -6.18
CA VAL A 129 -3.89 -14.88 -5.64
C VAL A 129 -4.32 -15.90 -4.60
N THR A 130 -5.04 -15.45 -3.59
CA THR A 130 -5.77 -16.27 -2.65
C THR A 130 -7.24 -15.86 -2.65
N HIS A 131 -8.13 -16.84 -2.49
CA HIS A 131 -9.56 -16.66 -2.28
C HIS A 131 -10.03 -17.32 -0.97
N ASP A 132 -9.08 -17.71 -0.13
CA ASP A 132 -9.28 -18.35 1.17
C ASP A 132 -8.38 -17.71 2.24
N GLY A 133 -8.17 -16.39 2.14
CA GLY A 133 -7.49 -15.59 3.15
C GLY A 133 -6.05 -16.04 3.43
N GLY A 134 -5.38 -16.54 2.39
CA GLY A 134 -3.98 -16.97 2.39
C GLY A 134 -3.75 -18.41 2.83
N GLN A 135 -4.79 -19.24 3.00
CA GLN A 135 -4.61 -20.67 3.28
C GLN A 135 -4.02 -21.43 2.08
N SER A 136 -4.43 -21.04 0.88
CA SER A 136 -3.85 -21.49 -0.37
C SER A 136 -3.62 -20.31 -1.31
N TRP A 137 -2.56 -20.43 -2.11
CA TRP A 137 -2.15 -19.42 -3.08
C TRP A 137 -2.04 -20.08 -4.45
N GLN A 138 -2.62 -19.42 -5.45
CA GLN A 138 -2.58 -19.84 -6.84
C GLN A 138 -1.74 -18.85 -7.64
N GLN A 139 -0.84 -19.36 -8.46
CA GLN A 139 -0.07 -18.52 -9.37
C GLN A 139 -0.99 -18.00 -10.48
N LEU A 140 -1.00 -16.68 -10.67
CA LEU A 140 -1.66 -16.05 -11.80
C LEU A 140 -0.77 -16.11 -13.06
N PRO A 141 -1.37 -15.98 -14.26
CA PRO A 141 -0.60 -15.84 -15.48
C PRO A 141 0.43 -14.69 -15.37
N PRO A 142 1.64 -14.84 -15.95
CA PRO A 142 2.64 -13.79 -15.91
C PRO A 142 2.10 -12.52 -16.60
N ALA A 143 2.45 -11.37 -16.02
CA ALA A 143 2.19 -10.10 -16.68
C ALA A 143 3.01 -10.01 -18.00
N PRO A 144 2.55 -9.23 -19.01
CA PRO A 144 3.26 -9.08 -20.28
C PRO A 144 4.72 -8.62 -20.14
N ASN A 145 5.02 -7.80 -19.12
CA ASN A 145 6.32 -7.24 -18.82
C ASN A 145 6.60 -7.32 -17.31
N SER A 146 7.85 -7.04 -16.90
CA SER A 146 8.23 -7.10 -15.48
C SER A 146 7.46 -6.09 -14.63
N LEU A 147 6.78 -6.60 -13.60
CA LEU A 147 5.93 -5.81 -12.71
C LEU A 147 6.80 -4.94 -11.79
N GLN A 148 6.50 -3.64 -11.76
CA GLN A 148 7.15 -2.69 -10.86
C GLN A 148 6.33 -2.54 -9.57
N ASN A 149 5.02 -2.34 -9.72
CA ASN A 149 4.06 -2.30 -8.63
C ASN A 149 2.64 -2.57 -9.13
N PHE A 150 1.73 -2.89 -8.20
CA PHE A 150 0.32 -3.13 -8.47
C PHE A 150 -0.54 -2.57 -7.34
N THR A 151 -1.81 -2.31 -7.64
CA THR A 151 -2.86 -2.10 -6.64
C THR A 151 -4.18 -2.68 -7.11
N PHE A 152 -4.92 -3.33 -6.21
CA PHE A 152 -6.30 -3.75 -6.41
C PHE A 152 -7.25 -2.81 -5.67
N VAL A 153 -8.26 -2.29 -6.37
CA VAL A 153 -9.28 -1.42 -5.76
C VAL A 153 -10.46 -2.24 -5.22
N ASN A 154 -10.63 -3.48 -5.72
CA ASN A 154 -11.56 -4.49 -5.22
C ASN A 154 -11.12 -5.89 -5.68
N ASP A 155 -12.00 -6.88 -5.51
CA ASP A 155 -11.70 -8.29 -5.80
C ASP A 155 -11.50 -8.62 -7.29
N ARG A 156 -11.84 -7.69 -8.18
CA ARG A 156 -11.81 -7.87 -9.63
C ARG A 156 -10.95 -6.85 -10.34
N VAL A 157 -10.96 -5.61 -9.87
CA VAL A 157 -10.35 -4.47 -10.55
C VAL A 157 -9.00 -4.18 -9.93
N GLY A 158 -7.99 -4.13 -10.79
CA GLY A 158 -6.63 -3.79 -10.40
C GLY A 158 -5.86 -3.10 -11.51
N TRP A 159 -4.81 -2.41 -11.11
CA TRP A 159 -3.89 -1.69 -11.96
C TRP A 159 -2.47 -2.10 -11.62
N ALA A 160 -1.59 -2.13 -12.61
CA ALA A 160 -0.17 -2.41 -12.40
C ALA A 160 0.69 -1.56 -13.33
N ALA A 161 1.85 -1.13 -12.84
CA ALA A 161 2.90 -0.60 -13.70
C ALA A 161 3.91 -1.70 -14.00
N THR A 162 4.36 -1.73 -15.24
CA THR A 162 5.45 -2.58 -15.71
C THR A 162 6.61 -1.72 -16.17
N GLY A 163 7.82 -2.28 -16.16
CA GLY A 163 9.01 -1.56 -16.53
C GLY A 163 10.11 -2.50 -17.02
N THR A 164 10.88 -2.08 -18.02
CA THR A 164 12.04 -2.82 -18.49
C THR A 164 13.13 -1.85 -18.93
N SER A 165 14.37 -2.12 -18.51
CA SER A 165 15.53 -1.38 -18.99
C SER A 165 16.04 -2.02 -20.29
N GLY A 166 16.08 -1.25 -21.38
CA GLY A 166 16.62 -1.67 -22.66
C GLY A 166 17.72 -0.73 -23.18
N ASP A 167 18.26 -1.03 -24.36
CA ASP A 167 19.32 -0.25 -25.02
C ASP A 167 18.92 1.21 -25.29
N ARG A 168 17.61 1.50 -25.32
CA ARG A 168 17.05 2.83 -25.57
C ARG A 168 16.64 3.59 -24.31
N GLY A 169 16.89 3.03 -23.12
CA GLY A 169 16.47 3.59 -21.85
C GLY A 169 15.43 2.73 -21.15
N PHE A 170 14.74 3.32 -20.17
CA PHE A 170 13.69 2.65 -19.42
C PHE A 170 12.36 2.75 -20.18
N GLU A 171 11.70 1.61 -20.37
CA GLU A 171 10.38 1.51 -21.00
C GLU A 171 9.35 1.13 -19.94
N SER A 172 8.32 1.94 -19.80
CA SER A 172 7.20 1.73 -18.88
C SER A 172 5.94 1.32 -19.63
N GLY A 173 5.12 0.50 -18.99
CA GLY A 173 3.78 0.14 -19.44
C GLY A 173 2.81 0.13 -18.26
N ILE A 174 1.52 0.29 -18.54
CA ILE A 174 0.46 0.23 -17.53
C ILE A 174 -0.51 -0.88 -17.93
N LEU A 175 -0.88 -1.70 -16.96
CA LEU A 175 -1.82 -2.79 -17.11
C LEU A 175 -3.05 -2.52 -16.25
N ARG A 176 -4.20 -2.98 -16.74
CA ARG A 176 -5.49 -2.95 -16.05
C ARG A 176 -6.12 -4.33 -16.10
N THR A 177 -6.73 -4.75 -15.01
CA THR A 177 -7.54 -5.98 -14.94
C THR A 177 -8.94 -5.67 -14.42
N THR A 178 -9.91 -6.48 -14.82
CA THR A 178 -11.30 -6.45 -14.30
C THR A 178 -11.80 -7.84 -13.93
N ASP A 179 -10.89 -8.82 -13.86
CA ASP A 179 -11.15 -10.23 -13.58
C ASP A 179 -10.21 -10.81 -12.51
N GLY A 180 -9.74 -9.95 -11.58
CA GLY A 180 -8.90 -10.36 -10.45
C GLY A 180 -7.48 -10.75 -10.85
N ALA A 181 -6.98 -10.16 -11.94
CA ALA A 181 -5.72 -10.50 -12.60
C ALA A 181 -5.65 -11.91 -13.19
N ALA A 182 -6.81 -12.51 -13.49
CA ALA A 182 -6.86 -13.68 -14.38
C ALA A 182 -6.40 -13.32 -15.80
N SER A 183 -6.63 -12.07 -16.23
CA SER A 183 -6.03 -11.47 -17.41
C SER A 183 -5.69 -9.99 -17.19
N TRP A 184 -4.68 -9.53 -17.93
CA TRP A 184 -4.24 -8.14 -17.94
C TRP A 184 -4.44 -7.55 -19.33
N GLN A 185 -5.03 -6.35 -19.37
CA GLN A 185 -5.11 -5.51 -20.55
C GLN A 185 -4.06 -4.40 -20.43
N GLU A 186 -3.19 -4.29 -21.42
CA GLU A 186 -2.28 -3.14 -21.54
C GLU A 186 -3.06 -1.91 -21.98
N VAL A 187 -2.87 -0.79 -21.27
CA VAL A 187 -3.47 0.50 -21.64
C VAL A 187 -2.44 1.34 -22.37
N THR A 188 -2.88 2.08 -23.38
CA THR A 188 -1.99 2.94 -24.16
C THR A 188 -1.68 4.20 -23.35
N ILE A 189 -0.41 4.46 -23.11
CA ILE A 189 0.09 5.68 -22.47
C ILE A 189 0.82 6.57 -23.47
N PRO A 190 0.86 7.90 -23.26
CA PRO A 190 1.68 8.82 -24.05
C PRO A 190 3.13 8.37 -24.13
N SER A 191 3.77 8.57 -25.29
CA SER A 191 5.15 8.08 -25.54
C SER A 191 6.17 8.65 -24.56
N GLU A 192 5.96 9.89 -24.09
CA GLU A 192 6.78 10.54 -23.08
C GLU A 192 6.78 9.81 -21.73
N ILE A 193 5.63 9.23 -21.34
CA ILE A 193 5.51 8.39 -20.14
C ILE A 193 6.10 7.01 -20.43
N ALA A 194 5.77 6.42 -21.58
CA ALA A 194 6.23 5.09 -21.97
C ALA A 194 7.75 4.98 -22.08
N SER A 195 8.45 6.05 -22.48
CA SER A 195 9.91 6.09 -22.57
C SER A 195 10.62 6.60 -21.31
N SER A 196 9.93 6.57 -20.16
CA SER A 196 10.45 7.07 -18.89
C SER A 196 10.19 6.08 -17.76
N ALA A 197 10.84 6.26 -16.63
CA ALA A 197 10.53 5.52 -15.41
C ALA A 197 9.21 6.03 -14.81
N ALA A 198 8.10 5.38 -15.16
CA ALA A 198 6.78 5.66 -14.60
C ALA A 198 6.43 4.71 -13.44
N SER A 199 5.76 5.25 -12.43
CA SER A 199 5.25 4.53 -11.27
C SER A 199 3.76 4.80 -11.10
N LEU A 200 2.97 3.76 -10.83
CA LEU A 200 1.59 3.89 -10.40
C LEU A 200 1.57 4.44 -8.96
N ILE A 201 1.02 5.63 -8.75
CA ILE A 201 1.00 6.28 -7.41
C ILE A 201 -0.38 6.24 -6.75
N GLY A 202 -1.44 5.87 -7.50
CA GLY A 202 -2.77 5.67 -6.95
C GLY A 202 -3.75 5.15 -7.98
N ALA A 203 -4.76 4.43 -7.52
CA ALA A 203 -5.97 4.09 -8.27
C ALA A 203 -7.11 3.97 -7.28
N VAL A 204 -8.29 4.47 -7.63
CA VAL A 204 -9.46 4.49 -6.73
C VAL A 204 -10.62 3.66 -7.27
N ASP A 205 -10.67 3.45 -8.59
CA ASP A 205 -11.68 2.65 -9.25
C ASP A 205 -11.16 2.07 -10.58
N ASP A 206 -12.06 1.56 -11.40
CA ASP A 206 -11.76 0.94 -12.68
C ASP A 206 -11.51 1.96 -13.80
N ARG A 207 -11.68 3.25 -13.53
CA ARG A 207 -11.57 4.35 -14.49
C ARG A 207 -10.45 5.32 -14.15
N THR A 208 -10.14 5.49 -12.87
CA THR A 208 -9.30 6.56 -12.35
C THR A 208 -8.02 6.02 -11.72
N ALA A 209 -6.89 6.43 -12.29
CA ALA A 209 -5.56 6.10 -11.80
C ALA A 209 -4.58 7.26 -12.07
N TRP A 210 -3.56 7.37 -11.22
CA TRP A 210 -2.52 8.38 -11.29
C TRP A 210 -1.14 7.75 -11.41
N LEU A 211 -0.32 8.35 -12.26
CA LEU A 211 1.08 8.01 -12.46
C LEU A 211 1.95 9.17 -12.02
N SER A 212 3.17 8.85 -11.58
CA SER A 212 4.29 9.79 -11.58
C SER A 212 5.35 9.26 -12.53
N PHE A 213 6.05 10.13 -13.25
CA PHE A 213 7.08 9.73 -14.19
C PHE A 213 8.19 10.76 -14.27
N CYS A 214 9.40 10.36 -14.69
CA CYS A 214 10.53 11.28 -14.80
C CYS A 214 10.59 11.96 -16.18
N THR A 215 11.04 13.21 -16.21
CA THR A 215 11.55 13.81 -17.45
C THR A 215 12.78 13.04 -17.96
N ILE A 216 13.20 13.30 -19.20
CA ILE A 216 14.36 12.64 -19.83
C ILE A 216 15.63 12.74 -18.95
N ASP A 217 15.84 13.87 -18.28
CA ASP A 217 16.94 14.10 -17.35
C ASP A 217 16.60 13.77 -15.87
N CYS A 218 15.36 13.35 -15.61
CA CYS A 218 14.81 13.01 -14.30
C CYS A 218 15.02 14.12 -13.24
N THR A 219 15.06 15.38 -13.67
CA THR A 219 15.12 16.57 -12.79
C THR A 219 13.73 17.02 -12.33
N LYS A 220 12.69 16.61 -13.05
CA LYS A 220 11.28 16.83 -12.69
C LYS A 220 10.53 15.51 -12.68
N ARG A 221 9.45 15.48 -11.90
CA ARG A 221 8.58 14.30 -11.80
C ARG A 221 7.11 14.69 -12.01
N PRO A 222 6.68 14.95 -13.27
CA PRO A 222 5.28 15.22 -13.58
C PRO A 222 4.35 14.08 -13.17
N LEU A 223 3.07 14.41 -13.11
CA LEU A 223 2.01 13.44 -12.85
C LEU A 223 1.19 13.23 -14.12
N ALA A 224 0.49 12.10 -14.20
CA ALA A 224 -0.55 11.90 -15.20
C ALA A 224 -1.76 11.25 -14.56
N VAL A 225 -2.95 11.60 -15.02
CA VAL A 225 -4.23 11.03 -14.56
C VAL A 225 -5.01 10.47 -15.74
N THR A 226 -5.74 9.39 -15.51
CA THR A 226 -6.81 8.92 -16.40
C THR A 226 -8.12 8.94 -15.63
N HIS A 227 -9.24 9.18 -16.32
CA HIS A 227 -10.60 9.07 -15.78
C HIS A 227 -11.51 8.17 -16.64
N ASP A 228 -10.93 7.46 -17.62
CA ASP A 228 -11.65 6.66 -18.61
C ASP A 228 -11.07 5.25 -18.76
N GLY A 229 -10.37 4.76 -17.73
CA GLY A 229 -9.81 3.42 -17.71
C GLY A 229 -8.54 3.28 -18.53
N GLY A 230 -7.80 4.38 -18.73
CA GLY A 230 -6.55 4.42 -19.47
C GLY A 230 -6.73 4.56 -20.98
N ALA A 231 -7.93 4.96 -21.44
CA ALA A 231 -8.15 5.27 -22.85
C ALA A 231 -7.51 6.62 -23.23
N THR A 232 -7.53 7.58 -22.31
CA THR A 232 -6.79 8.84 -22.39
C THR A 232 -6.08 9.14 -21.08
N TRP A 233 -4.97 9.89 -21.19
CA TRP A 233 -4.14 10.33 -20.07
C TRP A 233 -3.92 11.83 -20.19
N GLU A 234 -4.14 12.53 -19.10
CA GLU A 234 -3.90 13.96 -18.94
C GLU A 234 -2.62 14.18 -18.13
N SER A 235 -1.71 15.00 -18.66
CA SER A 235 -0.45 15.36 -18.00
C SER A 235 -0.68 16.52 -17.03
N LEU A 236 -0.32 16.32 -15.77
CA LEU A 236 -0.47 17.29 -14.69
C LEU A 236 0.89 17.79 -14.21
N ALA A 237 0.93 19.04 -13.76
CA ALA A 237 2.10 19.58 -13.07
C ALA A 237 2.24 18.93 -11.69
N SER A 238 3.46 18.61 -11.29
CA SER A 238 3.73 18.10 -9.95
C SER A 238 3.98 19.25 -8.98
N PRO A 239 3.30 19.31 -7.81
CA PRO A 239 3.59 20.32 -6.80
C PRO A 239 4.99 20.15 -6.19
N CYS A 240 5.61 18.97 -6.35
CA CYS A 240 6.94 18.70 -5.82
C CYS A 240 8.07 19.34 -6.63
N ASP A 241 7.82 19.75 -7.88
CA ASP A 241 8.82 20.40 -8.72
C ASP A 241 9.07 21.87 -8.31
N GLY A 242 8.50 22.31 -7.17
CA GLY A 242 8.66 23.66 -6.64
C GLY A 242 10.10 23.97 -6.18
N PRO A 243 10.48 25.27 -6.17
CA PRO A 243 11.87 25.72 -5.90
C PRO A 243 12.37 25.39 -4.49
N ASN A 244 11.46 25.05 -3.57
CA ASN A 244 11.78 24.74 -2.18
C ASN A 244 12.17 23.26 -1.97
N LEU A 245 11.91 22.39 -2.95
CA LEU A 245 12.09 20.94 -2.84
C LEU A 245 13.03 20.38 -3.90
N ALA A 246 12.97 20.92 -5.12
CA ALA A 246 13.85 20.56 -6.22
C ALA A 246 14.95 21.63 -6.37
N ARG A 247 16.22 21.26 -6.13
CA ARG A 247 17.35 22.14 -6.44
C ARG A 247 17.82 21.88 -7.88
N PRO A 248 18.30 22.91 -8.61
CA PRO A 248 18.82 22.72 -9.95
C PRO A 248 19.94 21.67 -10.00
N GLY A 249 19.76 20.64 -10.82
CA GLY A 249 20.73 19.55 -11.01
C GLY A 249 20.63 18.40 -10.00
N GLU A 250 19.66 18.42 -9.09
CA GLU A 250 19.33 17.28 -8.23
C GLU A 250 18.28 16.37 -8.89
N PHE A 251 18.22 15.10 -8.45
CA PHE A 251 17.19 14.16 -8.87
C PHE A 251 15.81 14.61 -8.39
N ALA A 252 14.78 14.29 -9.18
CA ALA A 252 13.42 14.66 -8.83
C ALA A 252 13.01 14.10 -7.44
N PRO A 253 12.27 14.88 -6.63
CA PRO A 253 11.94 14.53 -5.26
C PRO A 253 11.16 13.22 -5.16
N ASN A 254 11.28 12.56 -4.01
CA ASN A 254 10.47 11.38 -3.70
C ASN A 254 9.02 11.80 -3.46
N VAL A 255 8.08 10.97 -3.90
CA VAL A 255 6.64 11.22 -3.79
C VAL A 255 5.97 10.04 -3.11
N THR A 256 5.19 10.34 -2.08
CA THR A 256 4.18 9.44 -1.51
C THR A 256 2.82 10.07 -1.73
N ALA A 257 1.88 9.32 -2.30
CA ALA A 257 0.54 9.82 -2.57
C ALA A 257 -0.52 8.97 -1.87
N TYR A 258 -1.66 9.59 -1.58
CA TYR A 258 -2.87 8.91 -1.15
C TYR A 258 -4.07 9.59 -1.79
N PHE A 259 -4.88 8.81 -2.52
CA PHE A 259 -6.10 9.31 -3.15
C PHE A 259 -7.31 8.68 -2.45
N LEU A 260 -8.16 9.52 -1.86
CA LEU A 260 -9.38 9.09 -1.18
C LEU A 260 -10.52 8.89 -2.19
N SER A 261 -10.52 9.66 -3.27
CA SER A 261 -11.51 9.58 -4.34
C SER A 261 -10.93 10.05 -5.66
N ALA A 262 -11.73 10.00 -6.73
CA ALA A 262 -11.33 10.48 -8.05
C ALA A 262 -10.92 11.96 -8.06
N SER A 263 -11.43 12.78 -7.14
CA SER A 263 -11.14 14.22 -7.07
C SER A 263 -10.23 14.60 -5.91
N GLU A 264 -10.21 13.83 -4.82
CA GLU A 264 -9.54 14.22 -3.58
C GLU A 264 -8.33 13.32 -3.27
N GLY A 265 -7.18 13.96 -3.05
CA GLY A 265 -5.96 13.26 -2.70
C GLY A 265 -4.90 14.15 -2.05
N TRP A 266 -3.88 13.51 -1.52
CA TRP A 266 -2.73 14.11 -0.86
C TRP A 266 -1.45 13.63 -1.52
N LEU A 267 -0.46 14.52 -1.54
CA LEU A 267 0.85 14.25 -2.09
C LEU A 267 1.91 14.81 -1.15
N LEU A 268 2.70 13.91 -0.58
CA LEU A 268 3.83 14.22 0.27
C LEU A 268 5.11 14.18 -0.58
N CYS A 269 5.75 15.33 -0.70
CA CYS A 269 7.00 15.49 -1.42
C CYS A 269 8.18 15.45 -0.45
N GLY A 270 9.28 14.80 -0.84
CA GLY A 270 10.54 14.80 -0.09
C GLY A 270 11.72 15.28 -0.93
N GLY A 271 12.29 16.42 -0.58
CA GLY A 271 13.48 17.01 -1.23
C GLY A 271 14.73 16.97 -0.34
N GLU A 272 15.93 16.95 -0.93
CA GLU A 272 17.18 16.90 -0.16
C GLU A 272 17.58 18.28 0.35
N LEU A 273 17.77 18.43 1.67
CA LEU A 273 18.24 19.71 2.26
C LEU A 273 19.67 19.63 2.77
N ALA A 274 20.02 18.57 3.50
CA ALA A 274 21.32 18.33 4.12
C ALA A 274 21.48 16.86 4.53
N VAL A 275 22.68 16.45 4.96
CA VAL A 275 22.91 15.14 5.61
C VAL A 275 21.95 15.00 6.79
N ASP A 276 21.17 13.92 6.79
CA ASP A 276 20.15 13.56 7.81
C ASP A 276 18.95 14.51 7.97
N GLN A 277 18.74 15.47 7.06
CA GLN A 277 17.51 16.30 7.02
C GLN A 277 16.91 16.37 5.61
N GLN A 278 15.61 16.10 5.52
CA GLN A 278 14.85 16.16 4.27
C GLN A 278 13.75 17.22 4.36
N ALA A 279 13.69 18.14 3.39
CA ALA A 279 12.55 19.03 3.21
C ALA A 279 11.33 18.18 2.89
N LYS A 280 10.19 18.52 3.49
CA LYS A 280 8.92 17.89 3.18
C LYS A 280 7.88 18.95 2.95
N ALA A 281 6.98 18.68 2.00
CA ALA A 281 5.78 19.45 1.84
C ALA A 281 4.63 18.52 1.52
N LEU A 282 3.51 18.73 2.21
CA LEU A 282 2.27 18.01 2.01
C LEU A 282 1.31 18.93 1.27
N TYR A 283 0.82 18.43 0.14
CA TYR A 283 -0.19 19.08 -0.67
C TYR A 283 -1.49 18.28 -0.65
N ARG A 284 -2.60 18.97 -0.88
CA ARG A 284 -3.92 18.37 -1.11
C ARG A 284 -4.52 18.90 -2.40
N THR A 285 -5.18 18.02 -3.14
CA THR A 285 -6.04 18.37 -4.28
C THR A 285 -7.49 18.04 -3.96
N SER A 286 -8.41 18.78 -4.57
CA SER A 286 -9.85 18.50 -4.59
C SER A 286 -10.41 18.47 -6.02
N ASP A 287 -9.51 18.40 -7.02
CA ASP A 287 -9.78 18.45 -8.45
C ASP A 287 -8.84 17.52 -9.24
N SER A 288 -8.67 16.30 -8.73
CA SER A 288 -7.94 15.21 -9.41
C SER A 288 -6.44 15.45 -9.61
N GLY A 289 -5.89 16.52 -9.02
CA GLY A 289 -4.49 16.92 -9.15
C GLY A 289 -4.25 18.09 -10.11
N ASP A 290 -5.30 18.73 -10.63
CA ASP A 290 -5.18 19.95 -11.44
C ASP A 290 -4.57 21.10 -10.63
N HIS A 291 -5.03 21.25 -9.38
CA HIS A 291 -4.50 22.22 -8.44
C HIS A 291 -4.14 21.56 -7.10
N TRP A 292 -3.02 22.01 -6.54
CA TRP A 292 -2.48 21.51 -5.29
C TRP A 292 -2.34 22.64 -4.28
N LEU A 293 -3.02 22.49 -3.14
CA LEU A 293 -2.92 23.38 -2.00
C LEU A 293 -1.84 22.89 -1.04
N LEU A 294 -0.84 23.72 -0.74
CA LEU A 294 0.14 23.45 0.30
C LEU A 294 -0.54 23.50 1.68
N LEU A 295 -0.50 22.39 2.42
CA LEU A 295 -1.10 22.28 3.76
C LEU A 295 -0.08 22.36 4.88
N ALA A 296 1.06 21.69 4.69
CA ALA A 296 2.11 21.58 5.69
C ALA A 296 3.48 21.48 5.02
N GLU A 297 4.51 22.10 5.61
CA GLU A 297 5.90 21.94 5.15
C GLU A 297 6.87 21.94 6.33
N SER A 298 8.06 21.39 6.09
CA SER A 298 9.15 21.50 7.04
C SER A 298 9.67 22.94 7.08
N GLU A 299 9.64 23.57 8.26
CA GLU A 299 10.22 24.90 8.47
C GLU A 299 11.64 24.94 7.91
N GLY A 300 11.97 25.85 6.99
CA GLY A 300 13.32 26.09 6.44
C GLY A 300 14.13 27.13 7.26
N PRO A 301 15.48 27.22 7.18
CA PRO A 301 16.18 28.36 7.74
C PRO A 301 15.76 29.63 6.99
N GLY A 302 15.06 30.55 7.67
CA GLY A 302 14.60 31.81 7.07
C GLY A 302 13.23 31.76 6.36
N MET A 303 12.46 30.68 6.50
CA MET A 303 11.08 30.63 6.03
C MET A 303 10.11 31.10 7.13
N PRO A 304 9.03 31.83 6.79
CA PRO A 304 7.96 32.14 7.74
C PRO A 304 7.36 30.83 8.29
N PRO A 305 6.74 30.84 9.48
CA PRO A 305 6.09 29.65 10.02
C PRO A 305 5.06 29.17 9.00
N ALA A 306 5.32 28.01 8.40
CA ALA A 306 4.40 27.42 7.47
C ALA A 306 3.07 27.12 8.16
N SER A 307 1.98 27.22 7.42
CA SER A 307 0.76 26.48 7.77
C SER A 307 1.18 25.04 8.00
N GLY A 308 0.97 24.49 9.20
CA GLY A 308 1.37 23.11 9.53
C GLY A 308 2.87 22.81 9.56
N SER A 309 3.42 22.53 10.74
CA SER A 309 4.82 22.12 10.85
C SER A 309 4.98 20.62 10.63
N LEU A 310 5.71 20.21 9.58
CA LEU A 310 6.16 18.82 9.39
C LEU A 310 7.61 18.66 9.83
N SER A 311 7.90 17.58 10.55
CA SER A 311 9.28 17.28 10.97
C SER A 311 10.22 17.10 9.77
N ARG A 312 11.39 17.77 9.84
CA ARG A 312 12.50 17.53 8.89
C ARG A 312 13.12 16.14 9.03
N LEU A 313 12.83 15.44 10.13
CA LEU A 313 13.39 14.15 10.42
C LEU A 313 12.64 13.04 9.67
N GLY A 314 13.35 11.95 9.36
CA GLY A 314 12.85 10.84 8.55
C GLY A 314 12.79 11.16 7.05
N TRP A 315 12.54 10.13 6.26
CA TRP A 315 12.61 10.19 4.79
C TRP A 315 11.30 9.76 4.13
N VAL A 316 10.83 10.56 3.17
CA VAL A 316 9.62 10.28 2.36
C VAL A 316 9.75 8.97 1.58
N GLY A 317 10.96 8.59 1.15
CA GLY A 317 11.21 7.31 0.48
C GLY A 317 10.89 6.06 1.32
N TYR A 318 10.69 6.22 2.63
CA TYR A 318 10.24 5.18 3.56
C TYR A 318 8.98 5.60 4.32
N SER A 319 8.12 6.39 3.66
CA SER A 319 6.90 6.91 4.27
C SER A 319 5.65 6.25 3.71
N ASN A 320 4.59 6.33 4.47
CA ASN A 320 3.25 5.95 4.07
C ASN A 320 2.27 6.94 4.67
N ILE A 321 1.22 7.29 3.91
CA ILE A 321 0.17 8.18 4.35
C ILE A 321 -1.19 7.56 4.02
N GLN A 322 -2.15 7.74 4.92
CA GLN A 322 -3.52 7.27 4.75
C GLN A 322 -4.48 8.32 5.27
N PHE A 323 -5.55 8.58 4.52
CA PHE A 323 -6.68 9.39 4.98
C PHE A 323 -7.96 8.54 4.94
N LEU A 324 -8.77 8.59 5.98
CA LEU A 324 -10.09 7.93 5.97
C LEU A 324 -11.19 8.85 5.47
N ASN A 325 -10.95 10.16 5.59
CA ASN A 325 -11.81 11.22 5.06
C ASN A 325 -10.97 12.50 4.89
N SER A 326 -11.61 13.59 4.49
CA SER A 326 -10.97 14.89 4.27
C SER A 326 -10.26 15.51 5.48
N ASN A 327 -10.50 15.02 6.70
CA ASN A 327 -9.98 15.58 7.96
C ASN A 327 -9.06 14.60 8.71
N GLU A 328 -9.42 13.32 8.74
CA GLU A 328 -8.78 12.27 9.54
C GLU A 328 -7.71 11.54 8.73
N GLY A 329 -6.45 11.65 9.16
CA GLY A 329 -5.33 11.02 8.46
C GLY A 329 -4.15 10.67 9.36
N TRP A 330 -3.33 9.74 8.85
CA TRP A 330 -2.15 9.23 9.52
C TRP A 330 -0.97 9.21 8.56
N LEU A 331 0.20 9.55 9.08
CA LEU A 331 1.45 9.60 8.34
C LEU A 331 2.50 8.81 9.12
N ALA A 332 3.12 7.83 8.49
CA ALA A 332 4.36 7.24 8.95
C ALA A 332 5.50 7.77 8.10
N VAL A 333 6.55 8.26 8.75
CA VAL A 333 7.81 8.60 8.08
C VAL A 333 8.90 7.72 8.65
N GLY A 334 9.57 6.93 7.82
CA GLY A 334 10.68 6.08 8.26
C GLY A 334 11.96 6.87 8.60
N GLY A 335 12.83 6.26 9.42
CA GLY A 335 14.15 6.79 9.80
C GLY A 335 14.33 7.02 11.30
N PRO A 336 15.55 7.31 11.80
CA PRO A 336 15.88 7.29 13.23
C PRO A 336 15.01 8.16 14.13
N SER A 337 14.37 9.19 13.56
CA SER A 337 13.50 10.10 14.28
C SER A 337 12.16 10.32 13.55
N GLY A 338 11.81 9.42 12.65
CA GLY A 338 10.48 9.32 12.06
C GLY A 338 9.46 8.67 13.01
N GLY A 339 8.18 8.75 12.71
CA GLY A 339 7.13 8.28 13.61
C GLY A 339 5.77 8.19 12.94
N PRO A 340 4.81 7.53 13.59
CA PRO A 340 3.40 7.71 13.29
C PRO A 340 2.94 9.09 13.79
N PHE A 341 2.33 9.85 12.89
CA PHE A 341 1.67 11.12 13.15
C PHE A 341 0.19 10.99 12.82
N VAL A 342 -0.65 11.73 13.53
CA VAL A 342 -2.10 11.85 13.27
C VAL A 342 -2.47 13.30 12.96
N THR A 343 -3.45 13.48 12.08
CA THR A 343 -4.11 14.75 11.78
C THR A 343 -5.62 14.59 11.89
N HIS A 344 -6.29 15.62 12.39
CA HIS A 344 -7.75 15.73 12.46
C HIS A 344 -8.27 16.96 11.69
N ASP A 345 -7.40 17.60 10.91
CA ASP A 345 -7.69 18.82 10.14
C ASP A 345 -7.24 18.72 8.67
N GLY A 346 -7.13 17.49 8.16
CA GLY A 346 -6.86 17.20 6.75
C GLY A 346 -5.40 17.30 6.37
N GLY A 347 -4.50 17.29 7.35
CA GLY A 347 -3.06 17.40 7.17
C GLY A 347 -2.50 18.80 7.35
N VAL A 348 -3.31 19.74 7.88
CA VAL A 348 -2.84 21.09 8.22
C VAL A 348 -2.00 21.06 9.49
N THR A 349 -2.33 20.23 10.48
CA THR A 349 -1.49 20.01 11.66
C THR A 349 -1.31 18.53 11.93
N TRP A 350 -0.12 18.18 12.42
CA TRP A 350 0.29 16.80 12.69
C TRP A 350 0.77 16.67 14.11
N LYS A 351 0.18 15.72 14.85
CA LYS A 351 0.59 15.38 16.21
C LYS A 351 1.45 14.12 16.16
N ASP A 352 2.65 14.19 16.74
CA ASP A 352 3.48 13.02 16.97
C ASP A 352 2.84 12.14 18.05
N THR A 353 2.58 10.87 17.70
CA THR A 353 1.93 9.91 18.58
C THR A 353 2.90 8.89 19.19
N ARG A 354 4.20 9.13 19.04
CA ARG A 354 5.22 8.26 19.65
C ARG A 354 5.24 8.43 21.17
N GLU A 355 4.60 7.51 21.87
CA GLU A 355 4.75 7.36 23.33
C GLU A 355 6.05 6.61 23.69
N SER A 356 7.21 7.10 23.23
CA SER A 356 8.53 6.43 23.36
C SER A 356 8.69 5.13 22.54
N GLN A 357 7.80 4.88 21.57
CA GLN A 357 7.93 3.75 20.65
C GLN A 357 8.94 4.04 19.53
N PRO A 358 9.57 3.00 18.94
CA PRO A 358 10.47 3.17 17.79
C PRO A 358 9.78 3.85 16.60
N PRO A 359 10.55 4.46 15.70
CA PRO A 359 10.04 4.98 14.43
C PRO A 359 9.25 3.94 13.63
N ALA A 360 8.11 4.37 13.10
CA ALA A 360 7.30 3.58 12.19
C ALA A 360 7.56 4.01 10.74
N SER A 361 7.69 3.05 9.83
CA SER A 361 7.78 3.29 8.38
C SER A 361 6.42 3.14 7.67
N ARG A 362 5.44 2.51 8.33
CA ARG A 362 4.09 2.32 7.79
C ARG A 362 3.03 2.47 8.86
N VAL A 363 1.90 3.07 8.49
CA VAL A 363 0.67 3.06 9.28
C VAL A 363 -0.45 2.46 8.45
N PHE A 364 -1.44 1.88 9.11
CA PHE A 364 -2.64 1.41 8.48
C PHE A 364 -3.79 1.49 9.49
N PHE A 365 -4.90 2.11 9.11
CA PHE A 365 -6.09 2.29 9.94
C PHE A 365 -7.32 1.73 9.24
N LEU A 366 -8.21 1.13 10.03
CA LEU A 366 -9.54 0.73 9.55
C LEU A 366 -10.45 1.94 9.39
N GLY A 367 -11.57 1.76 8.68
CA GLY A 367 -12.56 2.81 8.45
C GLY A 367 -13.20 3.41 9.71
N ASP A 368 -13.03 2.83 10.89
CA ASP A 368 -13.48 3.42 12.16
C ASP A 368 -12.54 4.50 12.71
N GLY A 369 -11.31 4.60 12.19
CA GLY A 369 -10.30 5.55 12.64
C GLY A 369 -9.72 5.29 14.03
N LEU A 370 -10.20 4.27 14.76
CA LEU A 370 -9.75 3.95 16.11
C LEU A 370 -8.74 2.81 16.09
N HIS A 371 -8.97 1.81 15.25
CA HIS A 371 -8.11 0.64 15.14
C HIS A 371 -7.08 0.85 14.04
N GLY A 372 -5.81 0.81 14.44
CA GLY A 372 -4.70 0.99 13.52
C GLY A 372 -3.47 0.19 13.91
N TRP A 373 -2.53 0.12 12.97
CA TRP A 373 -1.28 -0.59 13.11
C TRP A 373 -0.13 0.27 12.60
N ALA A 374 1.01 0.17 13.27
CA ALA A 374 2.23 0.84 12.88
C ALA A 374 3.38 -0.17 12.78
N LEU A 375 4.04 -0.20 11.62
CA LEU A 375 5.16 -1.08 11.34
C LEU A 375 6.48 -0.38 11.68
N THR A 376 7.26 -0.96 12.58
CA THR A 376 8.62 -0.50 12.89
C THR A 376 9.66 -1.42 12.25
N ALA A 377 10.95 -1.10 12.38
CA ALA A 377 12.02 -1.93 11.84
C ALA A 377 12.05 -3.37 12.37
N ASP A 378 11.50 -3.60 13.57
CA ASP A 378 11.59 -4.88 14.29
C ASP A 378 10.24 -5.38 14.84
N SER A 379 9.18 -4.58 14.77
CA SER A 379 7.94 -4.83 15.49
C SER A 379 6.70 -4.39 14.71
N LEU A 380 5.55 -4.94 15.11
CA LEU A 380 4.22 -4.42 14.75
C LEU A 380 3.54 -3.90 16.01
N LEU A 381 3.06 -2.66 15.94
CA LEU A 381 2.28 -2.01 16.99
C LEU A 381 0.80 -1.96 16.58
N SER A 382 -0.11 -1.96 17.55
CA SER A 382 -1.55 -1.71 17.36
C SER A 382 -2.02 -0.58 18.26
N THR A 383 -3.00 0.18 17.80
CA THR A 383 -3.79 1.16 18.56
C THR A 383 -5.27 0.80 18.51
N GLU A 384 -6.01 1.20 19.53
CA GLU A 384 -7.48 1.12 19.63
C GLU A 384 -8.08 2.52 19.91
N ASP A 385 -7.27 3.57 19.75
CA ASP A 385 -7.52 4.95 20.16
C ASP A 385 -6.89 5.96 19.19
N ASP A 386 -7.03 5.75 17.88
CA ASP A 386 -6.57 6.66 16.80
C ASP A 386 -5.05 6.88 16.70
N GLY A 387 -4.28 6.06 17.41
CA GLY A 387 -2.86 6.22 17.54
C GLY A 387 -2.45 6.99 18.78
N ALA A 388 -3.39 7.47 19.62
CA ALA A 388 -3.05 8.13 20.88
C ALA A 388 -2.15 7.26 21.78
N SER A 389 -2.33 5.93 21.78
CA SER A 389 -1.43 4.97 22.41
C SER A 389 -1.15 3.75 21.52
N TRP A 390 0.04 3.15 21.70
CA TRP A 390 0.52 2.04 20.88
C TRP A 390 0.99 0.85 21.73
N ARG A 391 0.51 -0.34 21.37
CA ARG A 391 0.89 -1.62 22.01
C ARG A 391 1.58 -2.54 21.00
N LYS A 392 2.74 -3.08 21.36
CA LYS A 392 3.41 -4.10 20.55
C LYS A 392 2.60 -5.40 20.49
N ILE A 393 2.29 -5.87 19.28
CA ILE A 393 1.60 -7.14 19.01
C ILE A 393 2.47 -8.14 18.23
N TYR A 394 3.60 -7.70 17.66
CA TYR A 394 4.61 -8.58 17.10
C TYR A 394 6.03 -8.04 17.37
N PRO A 395 7.01 -8.90 17.73
CA PRO A 395 6.76 -10.22 18.33
C PRO A 395 5.95 -10.04 19.63
N PRO A 396 5.04 -10.98 19.98
CA PRO A 396 4.25 -10.87 21.20
C PRO A 396 5.19 -10.92 22.41
N SER A 397 4.88 -10.15 23.45
CA SER A 397 5.67 -10.14 24.67
C SER A 397 5.70 -11.54 25.30
N SER A 398 6.90 -11.98 25.70
CA SER A 398 7.04 -13.15 26.55
C SER A 398 6.39 -12.83 27.90
N ARG A 399 5.20 -13.37 28.15
CA ARG A 399 4.66 -13.42 29.52
C ARG A 399 5.42 -14.45 30.35
#